data_AF-A0AAV4J873-F1
#
_entry.id   AF-A0AAV4J873-F1
#
_cell.length_a   1.000
_cell.length_b   1.000
_cell.length_c   1.000
_cell.angle_alpha   90.00
_cell.angle_beta   90.00
_cell.angle_gamma   90.00
#
_symmetry.space_group_name_H-M   'P 1'
#
loop_
_entity.id
_entity.type
_entity.pdbx_description
1 polymer ?
#
loop_
_entity_poly.entity_id
_entity_poly.type
_entity_poly.pdbx_seq_one_letter_code
_entity_poly.pdbx_strand_id
1 'polypeptide(L)'
;MYSSDFPTTINSTRSTLTISSVSRVTPFNMETEWTCNPCMRGYRTVCDKLQIFAKPQNPSCTLNENTRSGDITSVTITCSTSKVYPKAKCSFYKVTNVRNALLVFFIL
;
A
#
# COMPACT_ATOMS: atom_id res chain seq x y z
N MET A 1 -15.27 -44.05 -37.40
CA MET A 1 -15.49 -44.56 -36.04
C MET A 1 -14.22 -44.29 -35.24
N TYR A 2 -14.22 -43.22 -34.45
CA TYR A 2 -13.36 -43.02 -33.29
C TYR A 2 -14.23 -42.22 -32.31
N SER A 3 -14.94 -42.95 -31.45
CA SER A 3 -15.58 -42.38 -30.26
C SER A 3 -14.48 -42.31 -29.21
N SER A 4 -14.14 -41.11 -28.76
CA SER A 4 -13.46 -40.92 -27.49
C SER A 4 -14.44 -40.26 -26.54
N ASP A 5 -15.26 -41.11 -25.92
CA ASP A 5 -16.04 -40.76 -24.74
C ASP A 5 -15.07 -40.33 -23.64
N PHE A 6 -14.90 -39.01 -23.48
CA PHE A 6 -14.20 -38.44 -22.34
C PHE A 6 -15.10 -38.55 -21.11
N PRO A 7 -14.66 -39.19 -20.02
CA PRO A 7 -15.45 -39.27 -18.80
C PRO A 7 -15.69 -37.88 -18.22
N THR A 8 -16.96 -37.49 -18.12
CA THR A 8 -17.46 -36.24 -17.52
C THR A 8 -17.49 -36.30 -16.00
N THR A 9 -16.39 -36.73 -15.38
CA THR A 9 -16.14 -36.44 -13.96
C THR A 9 -15.21 -35.24 -13.89
N ILE A 10 -15.80 -34.03 -13.86
CA ILE A 10 -15.06 -32.81 -13.51
C ILE A 10 -14.74 -32.90 -12.02
N ASN A 11 -13.66 -33.60 -11.69
CA ASN A 11 -13.05 -33.50 -10.37
C ASN A 11 -12.61 -32.03 -10.24
N SER A 12 -13.29 -31.25 -9.39
CA SER A 12 -12.99 -29.83 -9.23
C SER A 12 -11.63 -29.68 -8.54
N THR A 13 -10.57 -29.66 -9.32
CA THR A 13 -9.22 -29.38 -8.84
C THR A 13 -9.09 -27.88 -8.63
N ARG A 14 -8.70 -27.48 -7.41
CA ARG A 14 -8.42 -26.09 -7.08
C ARG A 14 -6.94 -25.81 -7.32
N SER A 15 -6.67 -24.85 -8.20
CA SER A 15 -5.32 -24.29 -8.41
C SER A 15 -5.20 -22.99 -7.64
N THR A 16 -4.09 -22.80 -6.92
CA THR A 16 -3.81 -21.58 -6.15
C THR A 16 -2.47 -21.01 -6.60
N LEU A 17 -2.44 -19.72 -6.99
CA LEU A 17 -1.21 -18.97 -7.22
C LEU A 17 -0.83 -18.23 -5.94
N THR A 18 0.37 -18.49 -5.42
CA THR A 18 0.91 -17.76 -4.25
C THR A 18 2.02 -16.82 -4.71
N ILE A 19 1.92 -15.54 -4.35
CA ILE A 19 2.90 -14.50 -4.67
C ILE A 19 3.50 -14.03 -3.35
N SER A 20 4.82 -14.20 -3.17
CA SER A 20 5.50 -13.88 -1.91
C SER A 20 5.82 -12.39 -1.74
N SER A 21 5.91 -11.64 -2.84
CA SER A 21 6.18 -10.20 -2.82
C SER A 21 5.42 -9.50 -3.94
N VAL A 22 4.75 -8.40 -3.58
CA VAL A 22 3.96 -7.60 -4.52
C VAL A 22 4.69 -6.31 -4.86
N SER A 23 4.59 -5.87 -6.12
CA SER A 23 5.20 -4.63 -6.60
C SER A 23 4.20 -3.77 -7.35
N ARG A 24 4.36 -2.45 -7.23
CA ARG A 24 3.70 -1.45 -8.09
C ARG A 24 4.68 -0.69 -8.99
N VAL A 25 5.97 -1.02 -8.89
CA VAL A 25 7.05 -0.38 -9.64
C VAL A 25 7.69 -1.39 -10.58
N THR A 26 8.45 -0.88 -11.55
CA THR A 26 9.17 -1.64 -12.59
C THR A 26 9.75 -2.96 -12.09
N PRO A 27 9.60 -4.07 -12.85
CA PRO A 27 9.11 -4.15 -14.23
C PRO A 27 7.59 -4.27 -14.38
N PHE A 28 6.83 -4.51 -13.30
CA PHE A 28 5.39 -4.78 -13.41
C PHE A 28 4.61 -4.22 -12.23
N ASN A 29 3.54 -3.47 -12.54
CA ASN A 29 2.56 -3.04 -11.56
C ASN A 29 1.53 -4.16 -11.37
N MET A 30 1.59 -4.84 -10.22
CA MET A 30 0.70 -5.95 -9.88
C MET A 30 -0.70 -5.49 -9.45
N GLU A 31 -0.91 -4.19 -9.22
CA GLU A 31 -2.22 -3.62 -8.88
C GLU A 31 -3.11 -3.49 -10.13
N THR A 32 -3.40 -4.63 -10.76
CA THR A 32 -4.11 -4.76 -12.03
C THR A 32 -5.18 -5.86 -11.97
N GLU A 33 -5.90 -6.06 -13.08
CA GLU A 33 -6.80 -7.20 -13.25
C GLU A 33 -5.99 -8.48 -13.43
N TRP A 34 -6.28 -9.49 -12.61
CA TRP A 34 -5.69 -10.82 -12.72
C TRP A 34 -6.71 -11.78 -13.30
N THR A 35 -6.28 -12.69 -14.18
CA THR A 35 -7.18 -13.69 -14.75
C THR A 35 -6.61 -15.09 -14.71
N CYS A 36 -7.49 -16.05 -14.44
CA CYS A 36 -7.19 -17.47 -14.52
C CYS A 36 -7.76 -18.02 -15.84
N ASN A 37 -6.87 -18.54 -16.68
CA ASN A 37 -7.23 -19.18 -17.94
C ASN A 37 -6.92 -20.68 -17.82
N PRO A 38 -7.94 -21.55 -17.69
CA PRO A 38 -7.72 -22.99 -17.70
C PRO A 38 -7.24 -23.44 -19.09
N CYS A 39 -6.43 -24.50 -19.14
CA CYS A 39 -6.11 -25.18 -20.39
C CYS A 39 -7.37 -25.87 -20.95
N MET A 40 -7.54 -25.91 -22.28
CA MET A 40 -8.72 -26.46 -22.99
C MET A 40 -10.00 -25.60 -22.89
N ARG A 41 -11.19 -26.16 -23.23
CA ARG A 41 -12.49 -25.45 -23.32
C ARG A 41 -13.06 -25.01 -21.96
N GLY A 42 -12.30 -24.24 -21.19
CA GLY A 42 -12.77 -23.61 -19.95
C GLY A 42 -13.00 -22.12 -20.10
N TYR A 43 -13.77 -21.54 -19.18
CA TYR A 43 -14.06 -20.11 -19.16
C TYR A 43 -12.89 -19.33 -18.52
N ARG A 44 -12.51 -18.21 -19.14
CA ARG A 44 -11.64 -17.20 -18.51
C ARG A 44 -12.34 -16.67 -17.26
N THR A 45 -11.69 -16.81 -16.11
CA THR A 45 -12.17 -16.25 -14.85
C THR A 45 -11.40 -14.96 -14.58
N VAL A 46 -12.14 -13.87 -14.40
CA VAL A 46 -11.57 -12.58 -13.95
C VAL A 46 -11.56 -12.59 -12.43
N CYS A 47 -10.40 -12.36 -11.83
CA CYS A 47 -10.25 -12.25 -10.39
C CYS A 47 -10.56 -10.83 -9.93
N ASP A 48 -10.84 -10.67 -8.64
CA ASP A 48 -10.92 -9.36 -8.02
C ASP A 48 -9.61 -8.58 -8.23
N LYS A 49 -9.74 -7.27 -8.40
CA LYS A 49 -8.59 -6.39 -8.59
C LYS A 49 -7.69 -6.47 -7.35
N LEU A 50 -6.43 -6.84 -7.55
CA LEU A 50 -5.45 -6.80 -6.49
C LEU A 50 -5.23 -5.35 -6.07
N GLN A 51 -5.43 -5.04 -4.80
CA GLN A 51 -5.11 -3.74 -4.20
C GLN A 51 -3.89 -3.90 -3.29
N ILE A 52 -2.88 -3.06 -3.50
CA ILE A 52 -1.63 -3.12 -2.74
C ILE A 52 -1.63 -1.95 -1.76
N PHE A 53 -1.23 -2.20 -0.52
CA PHE A 53 -1.09 -1.18 0.52
C PHE A 53 0.30 -1.26 1.12
N ALA A 54 0.88 -0.10 1.41
CA ALA A 54 2.15 0.01 2.12
C ALA A 54 1.97 0.87 3.36
N LYS A 55 2.15 0.24 4.53
CA LYS A 55 2.01 0.90 5.82
C LYS A 55 3.13 1.95 5.98
N PRO A 56 2.79 3.19 6.37
CA PRO A 56 3.80 4.18 6.70
C PRO A 56 4.77 3.69 7.77
N GLN A 57 6.04 4.03 7.59
CA GLN A 57 7.01 3.95 8.67
C GLN A 57 6.83 5.15 9.61
N ASN A 58 7.31 5.00 10.84
CA ASN A 58 7.35 6.11 11.80
C ASN A 58 8.04 7.32 11.16
N PRO A 59 7.40 8.50 11.19
CA PRO A 59 7.96 9.69 10.57
C PRO A 59 9.19 10.18 11.32
N SER A 60 10.13 10.76 10.59
CA SER A 60 11.23 11.53 11.15
C SER A 60 10.92 13.00 11.06
N CYS A 61 11.08 13.73 12.17
CA CYS A 61 10.80 15.16 12.26
C CYS A 61 12.06 15.93 12.64
N THR A 62 12.32 17.03 11.94
CA THR A 62 13.36 18.00 12.28
C THR A 62 12.73 19.33 12.63
N LEU A 63 13.35 20.03 13.58
CA LEU A 63 12.96 21.36 14.03
C LEU A 63 14.12 22.31 13.73
N ASN A 64 13.81 23.41 13.05
CA ASN A 64 14.76 24.46 12.75
C ASN A 64 14.23 25.79 13.28
N GLU A 65 15.03 26.45 14.10
CA GLU A 65 14.70 27.74 14.71
C GLU A 65 15.47 28.84 14.00
N ASN A 66 14.77 29.86 13.52
CA ASN A 66 15.39 31.05 12.99
C ASN A 66 15.46 32.12 14.08
N THR A 67 16.68 32.40 14.53
CA THR A 67 16.93 33.44 15.53
C THR A 67 17.39 34.74 14.89
N ARG A 68 16.87 35.86 15.36
CA ARG A 68 17.37 37.20 15.02
C ARG A 68 17.68 37.95 16.30
N SER A 69 18.92 38.39 16.45
CA SER A 69 19.38 39.12 17.65
C SER A 69 19.19 38.37 18.97
N GLY A 70 19.23 37.04 18.95
CA GLY A 70 19.02 36.19 20.13
C GLY A 70 17.57 35.76 20.36
N ASP A 71 16.61 36.39 19.68
CA ASP A 71 15.19 36.03 19.78
C ASP A 71 14.78 35.05 18.68
N ILE A 72 13.97 34.04 19.04
CA ILE A 72 13.37 33.11 18.08
C ILE A 72 12.27 33.86 17.32
N THR A 73 12.46 34.02 16.01
CA THR A 73 11.51 34.73 15.14
C THR A 73 10.57 33.79 14.39
N SER A 74 11.03 32.58 14.07
CA SER A 74 10.20 31.54 13.46
C SER A 74 10.75 30.15 13.74
N VAL A 75 9.85 29.16 13.75
CA VAL A 75 10.18 27.75 13.91
C VAL A 75 9.61 27.01 12.71
N THR A 76 10.46 26.22 12.04
CA THR A 76 10.05 25.33 10.94
C THR A 76 10.17 23.90 11.39
N ILE A 77 9.07 23.14 11.31
CA ILE A 77 9.04 21.72 11.62
C ILE A 77 8.78 20.95 10.34
N THR A 78 9.72 20.08 9.98
CA THR A 78 9.64 19.26 8.77
C THR A 78 9.56 17.80 9.19
N CYS A 79 8.43 17.15 8.91
CA CYS A 79 8.26 15.72 9.12
C CYS A 79 8.18 14.99 7.79
N SER A 80 8.86 13.84 7.70
CA SER A 80 8.91 13.01 6.49
C SER A 80 8.74 11.53 6.83
N THR A 81 8.15 10.79 5.90
CA THR A 81 8.02 9.32 5.97
C THR A 81 8.26 8.74 4.58
N SER A 82 8.55 7.43 4.52
CA SER A 82 8.77 6.70 3.28
C SER A 82 7.80 5.53 3.15
N LYS A 83 7.70 5.01 1.92
CA LYS A 83 6.96 3.77 1.61
C LYS A 83 5.48 3.79 2.00
N VAL A 84 4.79 4.92 1.77
CA VAL A 84 3.35 5.02 1.98
C VAL A 84 2.61 4.83 0.66
N TYR A 85 1.60 3.95 0.67
CA TYR A 85 0.67 3.83 -0.46
C TYR A 85 -0.70 3.28 -0.03
N PRO A 86 -1.82 3.81 -0.54
CA PRO A 86 -1.98 5.03 -1.36
C PRO A 86 -1.40 6.31 -0.73
N LYS A 87 -1.38 7.42 -1.47
CA LYS A 87 -0.83 8.69 -0.95
C LYS A 87 -1.47 9.03 0.40
N ALA A 88 -0.62 9.15 1.42
CA ALA A 88 -1.05 9.47 2.78
C ALA A 88 -1.61 10.89 2.90
N LYS A 89 -2.43 11.09 3.93
CA LYS A 89 -2.74 12.43 4.44
C LYS A 89 -1.90 12.70 5.69
N CYS A 90 -1.17 13.82 5.67
CA CYS A 90 -0.32 14.24 6.77
C CYS A 90 -0.96 15.41 7.52
N SER A 91 -0.86 15.43 8.85
CA SER A 91 -1.45 16.51 9.65
C SER A 91 -0.66 16.75 10.93
N PHE A 92 -0.60 18.03 11.34
CA PHE A 92 -0.03 18.45 12.62
C PHE A 92 -1.15 18.82 13.59
N TYR A 93 -1.05 18.35 14.82
CA TYR A 93 -2.00 18.69 15.88
C TYR A 93 -1.25 19.22 17.09
N LYS A 94 -1.77 20.29 17.66
CA LYS A 94 -1.30 20.81 18.94
C LYS A 94 -2.03 20.06 20.05
N VAL A 95 -1.29 19.32 20.85
CA VAL A 95 -1.78 18.70 22.08
C VAL A 95 -1.38 19.59 23.24
N THR A 96 -2.35 20.24 23.87
CA THR A 96 -2.12 21.03 25.08
C THR A 96 -2.60 20.26 26.30
N ASN A 97 -1.73 20.11 27.29
CA ASN A 97 -2.10 19.78 28.65
C ASN A 97 -1.81 21.00 29.55
N VAL A 98 -2.30 21.00 30.78
CA VAL A 98 -2.24 22.12 31.75
C VAL A 98 -0.82 22.69 31.94
N ARG A 99 0.23 21.90 31.63
CA ARG A 99 1.64 22.32 31.77
C ARG A 99 2.44 22.39 30.47
N ASN A 100 2.05 21.68 29.41
CA ASN A 100 2.87 21.51 28.21
C ASN A 100 2.03 21.56 26.93
N ALA A 101 2.60 22.13 25.87
CA ALA A 101 2.10 22.00 24.50
C ALA A 101 3.04 21.13 23.69
N LEU A 102 2.52 20.11 23.03
CA LEU A 102 3.26 19.18 22.18
C LEU A 102 2.67 19.17 20.79
N LEU A 103 3.51 19.30 19.76
CA LEU A 103 3.06 19.17 18.38
C LEU A 103 3.24 17.71 17.92
N VAL A 104 2.16 17.07 17.51
CA VAL A 104 2.16 15.69 17.03
C VAL A 104 1.94 15.67 15.52
N PHE A 105 2.73 14.85 14.82
CA PHE A 105 2.57 14.60 13.39
C PHE A 105 1.93 13.22 13.16
N PHE A 106 0.83 13.18 12.40
CA PHE A 106 0.12 11.96 12.04
C PHE A 106 0.13 11.71 10.54
N ILE A 107 0.11 10.43 10.19
CA ILE A 107 -0.02 9.92 8.83
C ILE A 107 -1.25 9.01 8.80
N LEU A 108 -2.24 9.37 7.97
CA LEU A 108 -3.48 8.64 7.72
C LEU A 108 -3.44 7.95 6.36
#